data_AF-A0A946GUD6-F1
#
_entry.id   AF-A0A946GUD6-F1
#
_cell.length_a   1.000
_cell.length_b   1.000
_cell.length_c   1.000
_cell.angle_alpha   90.00
_cell.angle_beta   90.00
_cell.angle_gamma   90.00
#
_symmetry.space_group_name_H-M   'P 1'
#
loop_
_entity.id
_entity.type
_entity.pdbx_description
1 polymer ?
#
loop_
_entity_poly.entity_id
_entity_poly.type
_entity_poly.pdbx_seq_one_letter_code
_entity_poly.pdbx_strand_id
1 'polypeptide(L)'
;MNMQTATLNPAQLNALQQHIQQAADKLSHQNASQDETEVGSLIYMGNVHDSFPRGLITDPILNSEEIHTWMLMRLEVSDQFSVTRIPKQDTLMEQLKCSRPIVSRNLQVLRAMRWITLCQVVRGADGQYRGAIYAQHDEPISLAETLLLDSSYLDFLQEETRGDVLKRL
;
A
#
# COMPACT_ATOMS: atom_id res chain seq x y z
N MET A 1 -7.43 -16.63 -23.79
CA MET A 1 -8.39 -16.51 -22.68
C MET A 1 -9.47 -15.53 -23.13
N ASN A 2 -10.69 -15.99 -23.37
CA ASN A 2 -11.80 -15.15 -23.86
C ASN A 2 -12.41 -14.40 -22.68
N MET A 3 -12.41 -13.07 -22.70
CA MET A 3 -13.14 -12.25 -21.74
C MET A 3 -14.64 -12.34 -22.04
N GLN A 4 -15.38 -13.02 -21.17
CA GLN A 4 -16.83 -12.97 -21.18
C GLN A 4 -17.28 -11.57 -20.73
N THR A 5 -18.10 -10.92 -21.52
CA THR A 5 -18.83 -9.72 -21.10
C THR A 5 -19.75 -10.10 -19.93
N ALA A 6 -19.58 -9.45 -18.78
CA ALA A 6 -20.45 -9.63 -17.63
C ALA A 6 -21.85 -9.10 -17.99
N THR A 7 -22.76 -10.01 -18.33
CA THR A 7 -24.18 -9.67 -18.47
C THR A 7 -24.82 -9.70 -17.10
N LEU A 8 -25.31 -8.54 -16.65
CA LEU A 8 -26.16 -8.49 -15.47
C LEU A 8 -27.39 -9.35 -15.73
N ASN A 9 -27.64 -10.32 -14.86
CA ASN A 9 -28.86 -11.10 -14.96
C ASN A 9 -30.08 -10.23 -14.62
N PRO A 10 -31.30 -10.64 -14.99
CA PRO A 10 -32.51 -9.85 -14.73
C PRO A 10 -32.71 -9.49 -13.25
N ALA A 11 -32.26 -10.33 -12.31
CA ALA A 11 -32.33 -10.06 -10.88
C ALA A 11 -31.37 -8.93 -10.45
N GLN A 12 -30.13 -8.91 -10.97
CA GLN A 12 -29.15 -7.83 -10.74
C GLN A 12 -29.64 -6.50 -11.32
N LEU A 13 -30.30 -6.54 -12.49
CA LEU A 13 -30.88 -5.35 -13.11
C LEU A 13 -32.05 -4.80 -12.28
N ASN A 14 -32.94 -5.67 -11.80
CA ASN A 14 -34.07 -5.27 -10.96
C ASN A 14 -33.59 -4.73 -9.60
N ALA A 15 -32.59 -5.38 -8.99
CA ALA A 15 -31.98 -4.91 -7.75
C ALA A 15 -31.34 -3.51 -7.93
N LEU A 16 -30.62 -3.28 -9.03
CA LEU A 16 -30.07 -1.96 -9.37
C LEU A 16 -31.18 -0.91 -9.49
N GLN A 17 -32.25 -1.23 -10.22
CA GLN A 17 -33.39 -0.32 -10.39
C GLN A 17 -34.06 0.02 -9.05
N GLN A 18 -34.22 -0.97 -8.16
CA GLN A 18 -34.72 -0.76 -6.80
C GLN A 18 -33.78 0.14 -5.97
N HIS A 19 -32.46 -0.07 -6.05
CA HIS A 19 -31.48 0.77 -5.35
C HIS A 19 -31.44 2.20 -5.88
N ILE A 20 -31.56 2.40 -7.19
CA ILE A 20 -31.69 3.73 -7.81
C ILE A 20 -32.95 4.42 -7.30
N GLN A 21 -34.09 3.71 -7.29
CA GLN A 21 -35.35 4.29 -6.83
C GLN A 21 -35.29 4.65 -5.34
N GLN A 22 -34.76 3.76 -4.49
CA GLN A 22 -34.54 4.03 -3.07
C GLN A 22 -33.60 5.22 -2.84
N ALA A 23 -32.55 5.39 -3.65
CA ALA A 23 -31.64 6.53 -3.54
C ALA A 23 -32.32 7.84 -3.96
N ALA A 24 -33.14 7.81 -5.02
CA ALA A 24 -33.93 8.95 -5.48
C ALA A 24 -35.00 9.36 -4.44
N ASP A 25 -35.69 8.38 -3.85
CA ASP A 25 -36.71 8.63 -2.82
C ASP A 25 -36.08 9.26 -1.57
N LYS A 26 -34.92 8.74 -1.13
CA LYS A 26 -34.15 9.30 0.00
C LYS A 26 -33.73 10.74 -0.24
N LEU A 27 -33.23 11.07 -1.44
CA LEU A 27 -32.84 12.44 -1.80
C LEU A 27 -34.06 13.37 -1.88
N SER A 28 -35.21 12.88 -2.35
CA SER A 28 -36.43 13.68 -2.48
C SER A 28 -37.09 14.03 -1.15
N HIS A 29 -36.87 13.24 -0.09
CA HIS A 29 -37.46 13.44 1.25
C HIS A 29 -36.52 14.18 2.21
N GLN A 30 -35.33 14.58 1.78
CA GLN A 30 -34.44 15.43 2.55
C GLN A 30 -34.96 16.88 2.52
N ASN A 31 -35.45 17.38 3.66
CA ASN A 31 -35.79 18.79 3.82
C ASN A 31 -34.53 19.63 3.59
N ALA A 32 -34.64 20.68 2.76
CA ALA A 32 -33.57 21.57 2.28
C ALA A 32 -32.95 22.46 3.37
N SER A 33 -32.55 21.87 4.48
CA SER A 33 -32.00 22.57 5.63
C SER A 33 -31.04 21.67 6.39
N GLN A 34 -29.88 21.39 5.78
CA GLN A 34 -28.53 21.46 6.36
C GLN A 34 -27.50 20.98 5.32
N ASP A 35 -26.60 21.91 4.95
CA ASP A 35 -25.43 21.85 4.05
C ASP A 35 -25.61 21.94 2.51
N GLU A 36 -25.32 23.13 1.95
CA GLU A 36 -25.30 23.47 0.51
C GLU A 36 -24.11 22.84 -0.28
N THR A 37 -23.56 21.68 0.12
CA THR A 37 -22.32 21.12 -0.49
C THR A 37 -22.38 19.65 -0.94
N GLU A 38 -23.56 19.07 -1.17
CA GLU A 38 -23.68 17.74 -1.79
C GLU A 38 -23.89 17.79 -3.31
N VAL A 39 -23.18 16.94 -4.07
CA VAL A 39 -23.18 16.90 -5.56
C VAL A 39 -24.02 15.73 -6.13
N GLY A 40 -24.34 14.70 -5.33
CA GLY A 40 -25.16 13.56 -5.72
C GLY A 40 -24.80 12.27 -4.99
N SER A 41 -25.51 11.18 -5.28
CA SER A 41 -25.29 9.84 -4.69
C SER A 41 -24.68 8.86 -5.69
N LEU A 42 -23.67 8.08 -5.27
CA LEU A 42 -22.94 7.11 -6.11
C LEU A 42 -23.31 5.66 -5.75
N ILE A 43 -23.43 4.78 -6.77
CA ILE A 43 -23.56 3.32 -6.60
C ILE A 43 -22.35 2.64 -7.27
N TYR A 44 -21.54 1.92 -6.49
CA TYR A 44 -20.36 1.19 -6.99
C TYR A 44 -20.76 -0.21 -7.51
N MET A 45 -20.48 -0.50 -8.79
CA MET A 45 -20.86 -1.75 -9.48
C MET A 45 -19.69 -2.49 -10.12
N GLY A 46 -18.57 -2.57 -9.40
CA GLY A 46 -17.39 -3.34 -9.79
C GLY A 46 -16.83 -4.14 -8.61
N ASN A 47 -15.63 -4.68 -8.78
CA ASN A 47 -14.79 -5.12 -7.67
C ASN A 47 -13.68 -4.08 -7.49
N VAL A 48 -13.52 -3.50 -6.29
CA VAL A 48 -12.40 -2.60 -6.03
C VAL A 48 -11.17 -3.48 -5.92
N HIS A 49 -10.26 -3.41 -6.90
CA HIS A 49 -9.05 -4.21 -6.92
C HIS A 49 -7.82 -3.32 -6.99
N ASP A 50 -6.98 -3.40 -5.96
CA ASP A 50 -5.60 -2.95 -6.02
C ASP A 50 -4.73 -4.08 -6.60
N SER A 51 -3.87 -3.75 -7.56
CA SER A 51 -2.93 -4.72 -8.14
C SER A 51 -1.64 -4.79 -7.32
N PHE A 52 -1.18 -6.02 -7.05
CA PHE A 52 0.11 -6.29 -6.42
C PHE A 52 0.99 -7.14 -7.34
N PRO A 53 2.32 -6.98 -7.30
CA PRO A 53 3.23 -7.73 -8.17
C PRO A 53 3.15 -9.23 -7.92
N ARG A 54 3.00 -10.01 -8.98
CA ARG A 54 3.04 -11.48 -8.88
C ARG A 54 4.37 -11.95 -8.28
N GLY A 55 5.46 -11.29 -8.66
CA GLY A 55 6.81 -11.58 -8.16
C GLY A 55 6.90 -11.50 -6.64
N LEU A 56 6.23 -10.52 -6.02
CA LEU A 56 6.22 -10.31 -4.57
C LEU A 56 5.62 -11.52 -3.84
N ILE A 57 4.52 -12.06 -4.37
CA ILE A 57 3.82 -13.21 -3.78
C ILE A 57 4.60 -14.51 -3.96
N THR A 58 5.35 -14.62 -5.07
CA THR A 58 6.13 -15.81 -5.40
C THR A 58 7.58 -15.75 -4.93
N ASP A 59 8.01 -14.66 -4.28
CA ASP A 59 9.37 -14.50 -3.77
C ASP A 59 9.62 -15.54 -2.67
N PRO A 60 10.61 -16.44 -2.83
CA PRO A 60 10.83 -17.54 -1.89
C PRO A 60 11.39 -17.09 -0.53
N ILE A 61 11.88 -15.84 -0.43
CA ILE A 61 12.49 -15.31 0.80
C ILE A 61 11.46 -14.55 1.64
N LEU A 62 10.49 -13.90 0.99
CA LEU A 62 9.46 -13.13 1.68
C LEU A 62 8.42 -14.03 2.35
N ASN A 63 8.04 -13.67 3.58
CA ASN A 63 6.93 -14.27 4.28
C ASN A 63 5.65 -13.42 4.13
N SER A 64 4.53 -13.93 4.65
CA SER A 64 3.24 -13.24 4.59
C SER A 64 3.25 -11.87 5.26
N GLU A 65 4.06 -11.64 6.30
CA GLU A 65 4.13 -10.35 7.00
C GLU A 65 4.83 -9.29 6.15
N GLU A 66 5.92 -9.65 5.46
CA GLU A 66 6.61 -8.72 4.55
C GLU A 66 5.78 -8.39 3.32
N ILE A 67 5.14 -9.41 2.73
CA ILE A 67 4.21 -9.23 1.61
C ILE A 67 3.08 -8.29 2.01
N HIS A 68 2.46 -8.53 3.18
CA HIS A 68 1.37 -7.71 3.67
C HIS A 68 1.84 -6.28 4.02
N THR A 69 3.06 -6.13 4.55
CA THR A 69 3.67 -4.81 4.80
C THR A 69 3.81 -4.04 3.48
N TRP A 70 4.31 -4.67 2.42
CA TRP A 70 4.40 -4.07 1.09
C TRP A 70 3.01 -3.67 0.56
N MET A 71 2.01 -4.54 0.68
CA MET A 71 0.64 -4.25 0.25
C MET A 71 0.02 -3.06 0.97
N LEU A 72 0.14 -2.98 2.29
CA LEU A 72 -0.40 -1.86 3.07
C LEU A 72 0.28 -0.54 2.70
N MET A 73 1.60 -0.55 2.47
CA MET A 73 2.28 0.63 1.95
C MET A 73 1.75 1.03 0.57
N ARG A 74 1.46 0.04 -0.30
CA ARG A 74 0.95 0.29 -1.66
C ARG A 74 -0.44 0.92 -1.66
N LEU A 75 -1.33 0.55 -0.73
CA LEU A 75 -2.69 1.11 -0.63
C LEU A 75 -2.71 2.62 -0.41
N GLU A 76 -1.64 3.15 0.19
CA GLU A 76 -1.54 4.57 0.53
C GLU A 76 -1.05 5.40 -0.67
N VAL A 77 -0.37 4.75 -1.61
CA VAL A 77 0.14 5.38 -2.82
C VAL A 77 -0.99 5.56 -3.83
N SER A 78 -1.48 6.79 -3.95
CA SER A 78 -2.53 7.12 -4.91
C SER A 78 -2.00 7.32 -6.34
N ASP A 79 -0.76 7.78 -6.52
CA ASP A 79 -0.19 8.08 -7.84
C ASP A 79 1.32 7.76 -7.93
N GLN A 80 1.78 7.44 -9.14
CA GLN A 80 3.16 7.08 -9.44
C GLN A 80 4.10 8.26 -9.16
N PHE A 81 5.18 8.02 -8.40
CA PHE A 81 6.13 9.05 -7.94
C PHE A 81 5.55 10.15 -7.04
N SER A 82 4.27 10.06 -6.66
CA SER A 82 3.73 10.95 -5.65
C SER A 82 4.44 10.71 -4.32
N VAL A 83 4.85 11.80 -3.65
CA VAL A 83 5.39 11.71 -2.30
C VAL A 83 4.21 11.46 -1.35
N THR A 84 3.78 10.21 -1.27
CA THR A 84 2.83 9.78 -0.26
C THR A 84 3.55 9.63 1.06
N ARG A 85 2.97 10.19 2.11
CA ARG A 85 3.39 9.87 3.47
C ARG A 85 3.00 8.41 3.75
N ILE A 86 3.98 7.50 3.72
CA ILE A 86 3.83 6.13 4.26
C ILE A 86 3.15 6.23 5.63
N PRO A 87 2.21 5.31 5.98
CA PRO A 87 1.54 5.37 7.27
C PRO A 87 2.57 5.45 8.38
N LYS A 88 2.23 6.19 9.44
CA LYS A 88 3.09 6.18 10.62
C LYS A 88 3.30 4.73 11.05
N GLN A 89 4.47 4.43 11.59
CA GLN A 89 4.79 3.08 12.05
C GLN A 89 3.69 2.50 12.96
N ASP A 90 3.02 3.35 13.75
CA ASP A 90 1.87 2.97 14.58
C ASP A 90 0.65 2.52 13.76
N THR A 91 0.35 3.17 12.64
CA THR A 91 -0.73 2.76 11.72
C THR A 91 -0.41 1.43 11.04
N LEU A 92 0.85 1.22 10.61
CA LEU A 92 1.27 -0.07 10.08
C LEU A 92 1.17 -1.17 11.14
N MET A 93 1.53 -0.88 12.39
CA MET A 93 1.36 -1.84 13.49
C MET A 93 -0.10 -2.21 13.73
N GLU A 94 -1.01 -1.23 13.70
CA GLU A 94 -2.45 -1.45 13.88
C GLU A 94 -3.02 -2.32 12.75
N GLN A 95 -2.66 -2.01 11.50
CA GLN A 95 -3.12 -2.77 10.32
C GLN A 95 -2.51 -4.17 10.24
N LEU A 96 -1.21 -4.32 10.51
CA LEU A 96 -0.50 -5.60 10.53
C LEU A 96 -0.75 -6.41 11.80
N LYS A 97 -1.29 -5.79 12.86
CA LYS A 97 -1.44 -6.36 14.21
C LYS A 97 -0.11 -6.92 14.76
N CYS A 98 0.97 -6.17 14.56
CA CYS A 98 2.31 -6.58 14.96
C CYS A 98 3.04 -5.49 15.76
N SER A 99 4.19 -5.84 16.34
CA SER A 99 4.99 -4.93 17.17
C SER A 99 5.92 -4.04 16.32
N ARG A 100 6.40 -2.93 16.88
CA ARG A 100 7.38 -2.04 16.22
C ARG A 100 8.61 -2.78 15.67
N PRO A 101 9.25 -3.71 16.41
CA PRO A 101 10.37 -4.50 15.90
C PRO A 101 10.01 -5.33 14.67
N ILE A 102 8.80 -5.88 14.59
CA ILE A 102 8.36 -6.67 13.44
C ILE A 102 8.21 -5.77 12.21
N VAL A 103 7.56 -4.62 12.33
CA VAL A 103 7.46 -3.65 11.22
C VAL A 103 8.86 -3.24 10.73
N SER A 104 9.78 -2.94 11.67
CA SER A 104 11.16 -2.60 11.34
C SER A 104 11.87 -3.72 10.58
N ARG A 105 11.73 -4.96 11.05
CA ARG A 105 12.30 -6.16 10.42
C ARG A 105 11.74 -6.37 9.00
N ASN A 106 10.44 -6.18 8.83
CA ASN A 106 9.79 -6.34 7.52
C ASN A 106 10.34 -5.31 6.52
N LEU A 107 10.49 -4.04 6.93
CA LEU A 107 11.11 -3.00 6.10
C LEU A 107 12.57 -3.32 5.77
N GLN A 108 13.35 -3.83 6.73
CA GLN A 108 14.73 -4.25 6.49
C GLN A 108 14.79 -5.38 5.45
N VAL A 109 13.91 -6.36 5.51
CA VAL A 109 13.93 -7.46 4.54
C VAL A 109 13.46 -7.01 3.16
N LEU A 110 12.40 -6.22 3.08
CA LEU A 110 11.97 -5.62 1.82
C LEU A 110 13.08 -4.79 1.18
N ARG A 111 13.86 -4.05 2.00
CA ARG A 111 15.04 -3.30 1.55
C ARG A 111 16.13 -4.24 1.05
N ALA A 112 16.49 -5.27 1.82
CA ALA A 112 17.52 -6.24 1.46
C ALA A 112 17.20 -6.94 0.14
N MET A 113 15.94 -7.31 -0.06
CA MET A 113 15.41 -7.92 -1.28
C MET A 113 15.11 -6.92 -2.41
N ARG A 114 15.35 -5.62 -2.19
CA ARG A 114 15.16 -4.52 -3.15
C ARG A 114 13.72 -4.31 -3.63
N TRP A 115 12.74 -4.82 -2.90
CA TRP A 115 11.32 -4.48 -3.09
C TRP A 115 11.01 -3.05 -2.62
N ILE A 116 11.87 -2.50 -1.76
CA ILE A 116 11.93 -1.06 -1.44
C ILE A 116 13.39 -0.58 -1.44
N THR A 117 13.61 0.72 -1.53
CA THR A 117 14.92 1.36 -1.40
C THR A 117 14.86 2.51 -0.42
N LEU A 118 15.81 2.60 0.52
CA LEU A 118 15.90 3.72 1.46
C LEU A 118 16.60 4.90 0.79
N CYS A 119 15.82 5.83 0.24
CA CYS A 119 16.35 6.98 -0.50
C CYS A 119 16.97 8.03 0.43
N GLN A 120 16.35 8.28 1.59
CA GLN A 120 16.83 9.31 2.52
C GLN A 120 16.34 9.09 3.94
N VAL A 121 17.22 9.29 4.92
CA VAL A 121 16.83 9.48 6.33
C VAL A 121 16.69 10.97 6.61
N VAL A 122 15.49 11.39 7.02
CA VAL A 122 15.17 12.79 7.30
C VAL A 122 15.39 13.07 8.77
N ARG A 123 16.18 14.09 9.07
CA ARG A 123 16.42 14.61 10.42
C ARG A 123 16.02 16.08 10.50
N GLY A 124 15.56 16.50 11.67
CA GLY A 124 15.24 17.90 11.94
C GLY A 124 16.51 18.73 12.11
N ALA A 125 16.36 20.06 12.20
CA ALA A 125 17.47 20.98 12.49
C ALA A 125 18.13 20.70 13.86
N ASP A 126 17.40 20.05 14.75
CA ASP A 126 17.84 19.54 16.06
C ASP A 126 18.60 18.19 15.97
N GLY A 127 18.78 17.64 14.77
CA GLY A 127 19.39 16.33 14.52
C GLY A 127 18.48 15.14 14.84
N GLN A 128 17.27 15.37 15.36
CA GLN A 128 16.34 14.30 15.70
C GLN A 128 15.79 13.63 14.45
N TYR A 129 15.59 12.32 14.52
CA TYR A 129 14.99 11.55 13.44
C TYR A 129 13.53 11.98 13.22
N ARG A 130 13.18 12.29 11.96
CA ARG A 130 11.83 12.73 11.56
C ARG A 130 11.13 11.71 10.65
N GLY A 131 11.89 10.82 10.02
CA GLY A 131 11.35 9.78 9.15
C GLY A 131 12.38 9.28 8.14
N ALA A 132 11.93 8.37 7.29
CA ALA A 132 12.69 7.84 6.18
C ALA A 132 11.83 7.91 4.92
N ILE A 133 12.47 8.21 3.79
CA ILE A 133 11.86 8.23 2.46
C ILE A 133 12.26 6.91 1.80
N TYR A 134 11.25 6.09 1.50
CA TYR A 134 11.44 4.86 0.76
C TYR A 134 10.85 4.99 -0.65
N ALA A 135 11.56 4.47 -1.64
CA ALA A 135 10.97 4.13 -2.94
C ALA A 135 10.45 2.69 -2.86
N GLN A 136 9.21 2.47 -3.28
CA GLN A 136 8.62 1.14 -3.39
C GLN A 136 8.62 0.70 -4.85
N HIS A 137 8.97 -0.57 -5.11
CA HIS A 137 9.13 -1.10 -6.47
C HIS A 137 8.19 -2.27 -6.73
N ASP A 138 7.73 -2.37 -7.97
CA ASP A 138 6.92 -3.49 -8.44
C ASP A 138 7.76 -4.72 -8.81
N GLU A 139 9.07 -4.55 -8.96
CA GLU A 139 10.05 -5.64 -9.09
C GLU A 139 11.34 -5.23 -8.37
N PRO A 140 12.14 -6.18 -7.86
CA PRO A 140 13.45 -5.87 -7.28
C PRO A 140 14.33 -5.13 -8.30
N ILE A 141 14.69 -3.88 -8.00
CA ILE A 141 15.56 -3.10 -8.87
C ILE A 141 16.97 -3.68 -8.91
N SER A 142 17.77 -3.28 -9.91
CA SER A 142 19.14 -3.75 -10.02
C SER A 142 19.99 -3.28 -8.83
N LEU A 143 21.07 -4.00 -8.54
CA LEU A 143 22.04 -3.58 -7.52
C LEU A 143 22.61 -2.19 -7.86
N ALA A 144 22.91 -1.92 -9.13
CA ALA A 144 23.47 -0.63 -9.55
C ALA A 144 22.52 0.54 -9.25
N GLU A 145 21.23 0.40 -9.57
CA GLU A 145 20.20 1.41 -9.24
C GLU A 145 20.00 1.54 -7.74
N THR A 146 20.05 0.41 -7.00
CA THR A 146 19.95 0.44 -5.53
C THR A 146 21.09 1.24 -4.92
N LEU A 147 22.32 1.05 -5.38
CA LEU A 147 23.48 1.79 -4.86
C LEU A 147 23.45 3.29 -5.21
N LEU A 148 22.80 3.65 -6.32
CA LEU A 148 22.58 5.05 -6.71
C LEU A 148 21.57 5.73 -5.77
N LEU A 149 20.51 5.03 -5.38
CA LEU A 149 19.42 5.56 -4.58
C LEU A 149 19.66 5.43 -3.07
N ASP A 150 20.34 4.37 -2.64
CA ASP A 150 20.63 4.02 -1.26
C ASP A 150 22.13 3.76 -1.09
N SER A 151 22.85 4.85 -0.85
CA SER A 151 24.31 4.83 -0.62
C SER A 151 24.74 3.98 0.58
N SER A 152 23.83 3.69 1.51
CA SER A 152 24.09 2.91 2.72
C SER A 152 23.75 1.42 2.59
N TYR A 153 23.29 0.99 1.40
CA TYR A 153 22.76 -0.36 1.20
C TYR A 153 23.79 -1.48 1.49
N LEU A 154 25.04 -1.31 1.05
CA LEU A 154 26.09 -2.31 1.31
C LEU A 154 26.44 -2.40 2.80
N ASP A 155 26.58 -1.26 3.47
CA ASP A 155 26.85 -1.22 4.91
C ASP A 155 25.70 -1.87 5.68
N PHE A 156 24.45 -1.57 5.29
CA PHE A 156 23.25 -2.20 5.82
C PHE A 156 23.28 -3.73 5.68
N LEU A 157 23.61 -4.26 4.49
CA LEU A 157 23.69 -5.71 4.30
C LEU A 157 24.79 -6.34 5.17
N GLN A 158 25.91 -5.64 5.38
CA GLN A 158 27.02 -6.10 6.22
C GLN A 158 26.71 -6.05 7.72
N GLU A 159 25.99 -5.03 8.19
CA GLU A 159 25.57 -4.90 9.59
C GLU A 159 24.52 -5.94 9.94
N GLU A 160 23.52 -6.13 9.09
CA GLU A 160 22.43 -7.05 9.37
C GLU A 160 22.80 -8.52 9.19
N THR A 161 23.83 -8.85 8.39
CA THR A 161 24.42 -10.20 8.37
C THR A 161 25.18 -10.54 9.67
N ARG A 162 25.47 -9.56 10.52
CA ARG A 162 25.98 -9.79 11.88
C ARG A 162 24.86 -9.95 12.91
N GLY A 163 23.61 -9.61 12.56
CA GLY A 163 22.42 -9.71 13.41
C GLY A 163 21.47 -10.85 13.01
N ASP A 164 20.36 -11.00 13.76
CA ASP A 164 19.36 -12.06 13.53
C ASP A 164 18.36 -11.75 12.40
N VAL A 165 18.33 -10.50 11.91
CA VAL A 165 17.31 -9.97 10.98
C VAL A 165 17.39 -10.65 9.61
N LEU A 166 18.60 -10.91 9.11
CA LEU A 166 18.85 -11.45 7.76
C LEU A 166 19.40 -12.89 7.77
N LYS A 167 19.26 -13.65 8.85
CA LYS A 167 19.69 -15.07 8.93
C LYS A 167 19.09 -16.01 7.86
N ARG A 168 18.12 -15.53 7.08
CA ARG A 168 17.43 -16.27 6.01
C ARG A 168 17.86 -15.86 4.59
N LEU A 169 18.74 -14.86 4.46
CA LEU A 169 19.43 -14.52 3.21
C LEU A 169 20.70 -15.36 3.10
#